data_AF-A0A2E9EBF1-F1
#
_entry.id   AF-A0A2E9EBF1-F1
#
_cell.length_a   1.000
_cell.length_b   1.000
_cell.length_c   1.000
_cell.angle_alpha   90.00
_cell.angle_beta   90.00
_cell.angle_gamma   90.00
#
_symmetry.space_group_name_H-M   'P 1'
#
loop_
_entity.id
_entity.type
_entity.pdbx_description
1 polymer ?
#
loop_
_entity_poly.entity_id
_entity_poly.type
_entity_poly.pdbx_seq_one_letter_code
_entity_poly.pdbx_strand_id
1 'polypeptide(L)' 'PRQVAMYLSKQLTARSLPEIGRKFGGRDHTTVMHAVKKVEELRGVDPGFDEDIDMLRRLLEN' A
#
# COMPACT_ATOMS: atom_id res chain seq x y z
N PRO A 1 0.41 -2.33 9.37
CA PRO A 1 1.76 -2.34 8.73
C PRO A 1 1.82 -3.00 7.33
N ARG A 2 1.45 -4.28 7.15
CA ARG A 2 1.63 -4.99 5.86
C ARG A 2 0.77 -4.42 4.70
N GLN A 3 -0.48 -4.08 4.97
CA GLN A 3 -1.37 -3.51 3.96
C GLN A 3 -0.85 -2.15 3.44
N VAL A 4 -0.34 -1.31 4.35
CA VAL A 4 0.32 -0.04 4.03
C VAL A 4 1.52 -0.27 3.12
N ALA A 5 2.39 -1.24 3.44
CA ALA A 5 3.54 -1.55 2.59
C ALA A 5 3.13 -2.04 1.18
N MET A 6 2.06 -2.83 1.07
CA MET A 6 1.50 -3.25 -0.23
C MET A 6 0.93 -2.06 -1.02
N TYR A 7 0.19 -1.19 -0.35
CA TYR A 7 -0.33 0.05 -0.95
C TYR A 7 0.81 0.94 -1.46
N LEU A 8 1.80 1.25 -0.61
CA LEU A 8 2.95 2.06 -1.00
C LEU A 8 3.76 1.42 -2.13
N SER A 9 3.93 0.09 -2.12
CA SER A 9 4.58 -0.62 -3.23
C SER A 9 3.82 -0.43 -4.55
N LYS A 10 2.48 -0.34 -4.51
CA LYS A 10 1.67 -0.11 -5.69
C LYS A 10 1.72 1.34 -6.19
N GLN A 11 1.86 2.30 -5.27
CA GLN A 11 1.94 3.73 -5.59
C GLN A 11 3.34 4.15 -6.07
N LEU A 12 4.39 3.57 -5.48
CA LEU A 12 5.78 4.00 -5.67
C LEU A 12 6.54 3.19 -6.72
N THR A 13 5.94 2.14 -7.29
CA THR A 13 6.61 1.29 -8.28
C THR A 13 5.69 0.94 -9.44
N ALA A 14 6.28 0.62 -10.59
CA ALA A 14 5.56 0.12 -11.77
C ALA A 14 5.15 -1.37 -11.67
N ARG A 15 5.33 -2.01 -10.50
CA ARG A 15 5.06 -3.45 -10.35
C ARG A 15 3.56 -3.75 -10.42
N SER A 16 3.24 -4.89 -11.02
CA SER A 16 1.89 -5.44 -11.06
C SER A 16 1.46 -6.02 -9.69
N LEU A 17 0.14 -6.16 -9.46
CA LEU A 17 -0.39 -6.75 -8.22
C LEU A 17 0.14 -8.16 -7.95
N PRO A 18 0.28 -9.07 -8.95
CA PRO A 18 0.90 -10.37 -8.73
C PRO A 18 2.37 -10.28 -8.32
N GLU A 19 3.15 -9.38 -8.92
CA GLU A 19 4.57 -9.19 -8.56
C GLU A 19 4.73 -8.67 -7.13
N ILE A 20 3.88 -7.73 -6.73
CA ILE A 20 3.82 -7.25 -5.34
C ILE A 20 3.47 -8.43 -4.43
N GLY A 21 2.41 -9.17 -4.70
CA GLY A 21 1.98 -10.32 -3.90
C GLY A 21 3.10 -11.35 -3.69
N ARG A 22 3.84 -11.69 -4.75
CA ARG A 22 5.03 -12.55 -4.67
C ARG A 22 6.10 -12.02 -3.72
N LYS A 23 6.40 -10.72 -3.75
CA LYS A 23 7.38 -10.07 -2.85
C LYS A 23 6.91 -10.02 -1.39
N PHE A 24 5.60 -10.06 -1.15
CA PHE A 24 5.01 -10.12 0.20
C PHE A 24 4.77 -11.56 0.69
N GLY A 25 5.64 -12.50 0.35
CA GLY A 25 5.58 -13.89 0.81
C GLY A 25 4.64 -14.77 -0.01
N GLY A 26 4.62 -14.61 -1.35
CA GLY A 26 3.82 -15.45 -2.23
C GLY A 26 2.31 -15.23 -2.13
N ARG A 27 1.86 -14.03 -1.73
CA ARG A 27 0.44 -13.71 -1.57
C ARG A 27 -0.25 -13.59 -2.91
N ASP A 28 -1.52 -13.98 -2.94
CA ASP A 28 -2.34 -13.81 -4.12
C ASP A 28 -2.54 -12.31 -4.44
N HIS A 29 -2.62 -11.99 -5.73
CA HIS A 29 -2.81 -10.63 -6.21
C HIS A 29 -4.10 -9.97 -5.67
N THR A 30 -5.15 -10.74 -5.40
CA THR A 30 -6.37 -10.26 -4.74
C THR A 30 -6.10 -9.79 -3.31
N THR A 31 -5.14 -10.40 -2.58
CA THR A 31 -4.73 -9.92 -1.25
C THR A 31 -4.13 -8.52 -1.34
N VAL A 32 -3.34 -8.25 -2.37
CA VAL A 32 -2.78 -6.91 -2.62
C VAL A 32 -3.90 -5.93 -2.99
N MET A 33 -4.85 -6.34 -3.84
CA MET A 33 -6.02 -5.53 -4.18
C MET A 33 -6.85 -5.15 -2.93
N HIS A 34 -7.13 -6.12 -2.05
CA HIS A 34 -7.82 -5.86 -0.79
C HIS A 34 -7.02 -4.94 0.13
N ALA A 35 -5.71 -5.09 0.20
CA ALA A 35 -4.84 -4.21 0.98
C ALA A 35 -4.90 -2.75 0.46
N VAL A 36 -4.80 -2.56 -0.86
CA VAL A 36 -4.88 -1.24 -1.51
C VAL A 36 -6.22 -0.59 -1.19
N LYS A 37 -7.33 -1.29 -1.48
CA LYS A 37 -8.68 -0.78 -1.21
C LYS A 37 -8.87 -0.40 0.25
N LYS A 38 -8.40 -1.25 1.18
CA LYS A 38 -8.54 -0.99 2.62
C LYS A 38 -7.78 0.26 3.07
N VAL A 39 -6.58 0.48 2.53
CA VAL A 39 -5.78 1.68 2.86
C VAL A 39 -6.44 2.92 2.28
N GLU A 40 -6.96 2.88 1.05
CA GLU A 40 -7.69 4.00 0.44
C GLU A 40 -8.96 4.37 1.23
N GLU A 41 -9.74 3.37 1.65
CA GLU A 41 -10.90 3.59 2.51
C GLU A 41 -10.51 4.26 3.84
N LEU A 42 -9.43 3.79 4.49
CA LEU A 42 -8.98 4.37 5.76
C LEU A 42 -8.48 5.80 5.60
N ARG A 43 -7.72 6.08 4.53
CA ARG A 43 -7.28 7.44 4.19
C ARG A 43 -8.46 8.41 3.99
N GLY A 44 -9.57 7.92 3.44
CA GLY A 44 -10.76 8.74 3.23
C GLY A 44 -11.58 9.07 4.49
N VAL A 45 -11.41 8.32 5.58
CA VAL A 45 -12.22 8.47 6.80
C VAL A 45 -11.43 8.88 8.04
N ASP A 46 -10.10 8.76 8.00
CA ASP A 46 -9.20 9.10 9.10
C ASP A 46 -8.10 10.05 8.61
N PRO A 47 -8.23 11.38 8.88
CA PRO A 47 -7.23 12.37 8.48
C PRO A 47 -5.86 12.13 9.09
N GLY A 48 -5.76 11.59 10.32
CA GLY A 48 -4.48 11.30 10.95
C GLY A 48 -3.76 10.16 10.25
N PHE A 49 -4.51 9.14 9.85
CA PHE A 49 -3.97 8.04 9.04
C PHE A 49 -3.55 8.52 7.64
N ASP A 50 -4.30 9.45 7.03
CA ASP A 50 -3.94 10.06 5.74
C ASP A 50 -2.59 10.79 5.83
N GLU A 51 -2.40 11.61 6.87
CA GLU A 51 -1.15 12.31 7.16
C GLU A 51 0.01 11.35 7.39
N ASP A 52 -0.18 10.28 8.16
CA ASP A 52 0.84 9.25 8.40
C ASP A 52 1.30 8.59 7.09
N ILE A 53 0.38 8.27 6.18
CA ILE A 53 0.73 7.63 4.90
C ILE A 53 1.46 8.62 4.00
N ASP A 54 1.05 9.89 3.98
CA ASP A 54 1.74 10.93 3.21
C ASP A 54 3.16 11.17 3.74
N MET A 55 3.35 11.16 5.06
CA MET A 55 4.67 11.24 5.67
C MET A 55 5.55 10.06 5.25
N LEU A 56 5.03 8.83 5.37
CA LEU A 56 5.76 7.62 4.97
C LEU A 56 6.11 7.64 3.47
N ARG A 57 5.20 8.11 2.62
CA ARG A 57 5.44 8.23 1.18
C ARG A 57 6.60 9.17 0.89
N ARG A 58 6.60 10.37 1.48
CA ARG A 58 7.68 11.36 1.32
C ARG A 58 9.03 10.84 1.82
N LEU A 59 9.05 10.06 2.89
CA LEU A 59 10.28 9.44 3.40
C LEU A 59 10.89 8.39 2.46
N LEU A 60 10.08 7.76 1.61
CA LEU A 60 10.52 6.71 0.68
C LEU A 60 10.86 7.24 -0.72
N GLU A 61 10.38 8.44 -1.07
CA GLU A 61 10.68 9.12 -2.34
C GLU A 61 11.98 9.96 -2.30
N ASN A 62 12.56 10.17 -1.11
CA ASN A 62 13.85 10.84 -0.89
C ASN A 62 14.99 9.84 -0.68
#